data_AF-A0A383D272-F1
#
_entry.id   AF-A0A383D272-F1
#
_cell.length_a   1.000
_cell.length_b   1.000
_cell.length_c   1.000
_cell.angle_alpha   90.00
_cell.angle_beta   90.00
_cell.angle_gamma   90.00
#
_symmetry.space_group_name_H-M   'P 1'
#
loop_
_entity.id
_entity.type
_entity.pdbx_description
1 polymer ?
#
loop_
_entity_poly.entity_id
_entity_poly.type
_entity_poly.pdbx_seq_one_letter_code
_entity_poly.pdbx_strand_id
1 'polypeptide(L)'
;SNTEIISGEHTICTPGTIDSHIHFISPQQAIDAICNGITTMIGGGTGPADGTNATTCTPGEWNIHKMIEAVEEYPLNFGFLCKGNDSLEEALLEQVKAGACGLKLHEDWGTTPATINSALNVADKTDTQVAIHTDTLNECGYVDDTIKAIAGRTIHTYHTEGAGGGHAPDIMKIAGEANILPSSTNPTRPYTVNTLQEHLDMMMVCHHLNPSVPEDVSFAESRIRAETIAAEDVLHD
;
A
#
# COMPACT_ATOMS: atom_id res chain seq x y z
N SER A 1 10.82 25.29 -40.24
CA SER A 1 10.81 23.91 -39.75
C SER A 1 10.53 23.99 -38.26
N ASN A 2 9.44 23.39 -37.78
CA ASN A 2 8.91 23.58 -36.42
C ASN A 2 8.95 22.26 -35.63
N THR A 3 9.97 21.44 -35.85
CA THR A 3 10.11 20.09 -35.28
C THR A 3 11.28 20.07 -34.30
N GLU A 4 11.00 19.67 -33.06
CA GLU A 4 12.01 19.40 -32.04
C GLU A 4 12.58 17.98 -32.19
N ILE A 5 13.82 17.76 -31.76
CA ILE A 5 14.54 16.48 -31.87
C ILE A 5 15.24 16.16 -30.56
N ILE A 6 14.95 14.99 -29.99
CA ILE A 6 15.72 14.38 -28.89
C ILE A 6 16.48 13.18 -29.46
N SER A 7 17.80 13.14 -29.34
CA SER A 7 18.60 11.99 -29.78
C SER A 7 18.52 10.85 -28.76
N GLY A 8 18.04 9.68 -29.21
CA GLY A 8 18.04 8.44 -28.43
C GLY A 8 19.19 7.49 -28.80
N GLU A 9 20.24 7.99 -29.46
CA GLU A 9 21.38 7.15 -29.84
C GLU A 9 22.08 6.61 -28.58
N HIS A 10 22.32 5.29 -28.56
CA HIS A 10 22.95 4.58 -27.44
C HIS A 10 22.19 4.66 -26.10
N THR A 11 20.90 4.98 -26.10
CA THR A 11 20.07 4.96 -24.89
C THR A 11 19.02 3.86 -24.94
N ILE A 12 18.54 3.45 -23.76
CA ILE A 12 17.32 2.65 -23.60
C ILE A 12 16.24 3.61 -23.13
N CYS A 13 15.12 3.65 -23.85
CA CYS A 13 13.94 4.43 -23.46
C CYS A 13 12.88 3.47 -22.91
N THR A 14 12.40 3.76 -21.70
CA THR A 14 11.29 3.03 -21.06
C THR A 14 10.14 3.99 -20.80
N PRO A 15 8.91 3.50 -20.60
CA PRO A 15 7.89 4.27 -19.92
C PRO A 15 8.40 4.73 -18.54
N GLY A 16 7.85 5.82 -18.04
CA GLY A 16 8.09 6.21 -16.66
C GLY A 16 7.44 5.22 -15.69
N THR A 17 8.09 4.99 -14.55
CA THR A 17 7.63 4.05 -13.53
C THR A 17 6.37 4.59 -12.85
N ILE A 18 5.44 3.68 -12.53
CA ILE A 18 4.25 3.95 -11.71
C ILE A 18 4.49 3.30 -10.35
N ASP A 19 4.62 4.12 -9.32
CA ASP A 19 4.65 3.63 -7.94
C ASP A 19 3.26 3.79 -7.33
N SER A 20 2.67 2.67 -6.96
CA SER A 20 1.29 2.61 -6.48
C SER A 20 1.16 2.34 -4.99
N HIS A 21 2.23 2.48 -4.21
CA HIS A 21 2.21 2.33 -2.74
C HIS A 21 2.95 3.49 -2.07
N ILE A 22 2.54 4.72 -2.37
CA ILE A 22 3.17 5.91 -1.82
C ILE A 22 2.51 6.35 -0.50
N HIS A 23 3.32 6.51 0.54
CA HIS A 23 2.94 7.30 1.70
C HIS A 23 3.39 8.75 1.44
N PHE A 24 2.46 9.70 1.31
CA PHE A 24 2.78 11.12 1.08
C PHE A 24 3.19 11.81 2.39
N ILE A 25 4.34 11.39 2.93
CA ILE A 25 4.91 11.85 4.20
C ILE A 25 5.62 13.20 4.02
N SER A 26 6.36 13.36 2.91
CA SER A 26 7.12 14.57 2.64
C SER A 26 7.14 14.92 1.15
N PRO A 27 7.12 16.22 0.79
CA PRO A 27 7.19 16.64 -0.61
C PRO A 27 8.53 16.28 -1.27
N GLN A 28 9.60 16.06 -0.50
CA GLN A 28 10.90 15.66 -1.02
C GLN A 28 10.85 14.32 -1.77
N GLN A 29 9.90 13.44 -1.41
CA GLN A 29 9.70 12.15 -2.10
C GLN A 29 9.43 12.32 -3.60
N ALA A 30 8.81 13.43 -4.03
CA ALA A 30 8.57 13.70 -5.45
C ALA A 30 9.88 13.92 -6.23
N ILE A 31 10.88 14.53 -5.60
CA ILE A 31 12.20 14.76 -6.19
C ILE A 31 12.93 13.42 -6.31
N ASP A 32 12.91 12.61 -5.27
CA ASP A 32 13.54 11.28 -5.30
C ASP A 32 12.88 10.35 -6.31
N ALA A 33 11.54 10.40 -6.40
CA ALA A 33 10.75 9.63 -7.35
C ALA A 33 11.13 9.94 -8.80
N ILE A 34 11.09 11.23 -9.20
CA ILE A 34 11.41 11.60 -10.58
C ILE A 34 12.87 11.34 -10.94
N CYS A 35 13.79 11.53 -9.99
CA CYS A 35 15.21 11.20 -10.18
C CYS A 35 15.44 9.70 -10.41
N ASN A 36 14.57 8.84 -9.88
CA ASN A 36 14.60 7.39 -10.08
C ASN A 36 13.68 6.92 -11.23
N GLY A 37 13.21 7.82 -12.10
CA GLY A 37 12.40 7.50 -13.27
C GLY A 37 10.92 7.23 -12.98
N ILE A 38 10.44 7.48 -11.76
CA ILE A 38 9.01 7.43 -11.43
C ILE A 38 8.33 8.69 -11.96
N THR A 39 7.27 8.50 -12.74
CA THR A 39 6.48 9.60 -13.31
C THR A 39 5.06 9.66 -12.78
N THR A 40 4.64 8.63 -12.03
CA THR A 40 3.30 8.54 -11.44
C THR A 40 3.40 8.00 -10.01
N MET A 41 2.79 8.72 -9.07
CA MET A 41 2.76 8.38 -7.64
C MET A 41 1.31 8.20 -7.20
N ILE A 42 0.92 6.98 -6.82
CA ILE A 42 -0.42 6.65 -6.32
C ILE A 42 -0.28 6.16 -4.88
N GLY A 43 -1.07 6.72 -3.98
CA GLY A 43 -0.95 6.44 -2.56
C GLY A 43 -1.80 7.37 -1.72
N GLY A 44 -1.43 7.62 -0.46
CA GLY A 44 -2.19 8.52 0.41
C GLY A 44 -1.35 9.11 1.51
N GLY A 45 -1.83 10.22 2.08
CA GLY A 45 -1.16 10.93 3.15
C GLY A 45 -1.54 12.39 3.24
N THR A 46 -1.09 13.04 4.32
CA THR A 46 -1.30 14.46 4.61
C THR A 46 -0.04 15.12 5.20
N GLY A 47 1.15 14.64 4.81
CA GLY A 47 2.43 14.99 5.45
C GLY A 47 2.79 14.05 6.61
N PRO A 48 3.71 14.44 7.51
CA PRO A 48 4.31 13.53 8.50
C PRO A 48 3.42 13.32 9.75
N ALA A 49 2.13 13.12 9.55
CA ALA A 49 1.19 12.73 10.60
C ALA A 49 1.26 11.23 10.85
N ASP A 50 1.05 10.77 12.09
CA ASP A 50 1.14 9.35 12.46
C ASP A 50 0.31 8.44 11.55
N GLY A 51 -0.91 8.86 11.20
CA GLY A 51 -1.77 8.12 10.27
C GLY A 51 -1.18 7.98 8.86
N THR A 52 -0.43 8.97 8.37
CA THR A 52 0.26 8.90 7.07
C THR A 52 1.56 8.11 7.16
N ASN A 53 2.30 8.24 8.27
CA ASN A 53 3.49 7.45 8.53
C ASN A 53 3.16 5.94 8.58
N ALA A 54 1.96 5.60 9.05
CA ALA A 54 1.48 4.22 9.11
C ALA A 54 0.72 3.78 7.85
N THR A 55 -0.07 4.64 7.21
CA THR A 55 -1.06 4.24 6.20
C THR A 55 -1.07 5.14 4.96
N THR A 56 -1.23 4.56 3.77
CA THR A 56 -1.45 5.29 2.51
C THR A 56 -2.88 5.83 2.40
N CYS A 57 -3.29 6.66 3.35
CA CYS A 57 -4.63 7.23 3.42
C CYS A 57 -4.58 8.76 3.44
N THR A 58 -5.32 9.40 2.55
CA THR A 58 -5.68 10.83 2.64
C THR A 58 -7.13 10.93 3.13
N PRO A 59 -7.36 11.03 4.46
CA PRO A 59 -8.69 10.83 5.03
C PRO A 59 -9.58 12.08 4.92
N GLY A 60 -10.76 11.94 4.31
CA GLY A 60 -11.80 12.98 4.28
C GLY A 60 -11.64 14.03 3.18
N GLU A 61 -12.76 14.66 2.81
CA GLU A 61 -12.87 15.62 1.71
C GLU A 61 -11.83 16.76 1.79
N TRP A 62 -11.70 17.38 2.96
CA TRP A 62 -10.80 18.51 3.14
C TRP A 62 -9.34 18.16 2.83
N ASN A 63 -8.87 17.02 3.35
CA ASN A 63 -7.49 16.58 3.13
C ASN A 63 -7.24 16.20 1.67
N ILE A 64 -8.21 15.55 1.02
CA ILE A 64 -8.11 15.20 -0.40
C ILE A 64 -7.96 16.46 -1.25
N HIS A 65 -8.81 17.47 -1.04
CA HIS A 65 -8.69 18.74 -1.76
C HIS A 65 -7.35 19.43 -1.48
N LYS A 66 -6.86 19.43 -0.23
CA LYS A 66 -5.56 20.04 0.10
C LYS A 66 -4.37 19.31 -0.52
N MET A 67 -4.41 17.99 -0.61
CA MET A 67 -3.35 17.24 -1.29
C MET A 67 -3.37 17.46 -2.80
N ILE A 68 -4.55 17.57 -3.41
CA ILE A 68 -4.68 17.92 -4.84
C ILE A 68 -4.11 19.32 -5.11
N GLU A 69 -4.46 20.33 -4.29
CA GLU A 69 -3.88 21.68 -4.37
C GLU A 69 -2.36 21.65 -4.19
N ALA A 70 -1.85 20.86 -3.23
CA ALA A 70 -0.43 20.82 -2.92
C ALA A 70 0.44 20.24 -4.04
N VAL A 71 -0.11 19.36 -4.89
CA VAL A 71 0.66 18.71 -5.95
C VAL A 71 0.66 19.46 -7.29
N GLU A 72 -0.07 20.58 -7.42
CA GLU A 72 -0.15 21.36 -8.66
C GLU A 72 1.21 21.88 -9.17
N GLU A 73 2.20 22.03 -8.29
CA GLU A 73 3.54 22.51 -8.65
C GLU A 73 4.50 21.42 -9.18
N TYR A 74 4.15 20.14 -9.06
CA TYR A 74 5.04 19.03 -9.38
C TYR A 74 4.81 18.47 -10.79
N PRO A 75 5.88 18.18 -11.57
CA PRO A 75 5.77 17.61 -12.91
C PRO A 75 5.61 16.08 -12.88
N LEU A 76 4.64 15.59 -12.09
CA LEU A 76 4.35 14.16 -11.90
C LEU A 76 2.84 13.93 -11.96
N ASN A 77 2.42 12.71 -12.29
CA ASN A 77 1.03 12.30 -12.13
C ASN A 77 0.79 11.85 -10.69
N PHE A 78 -0.34 12.23 -10.11
CA PHE A 78 -0.71 11.85 -8.74
C PHE A 78 -2.07 11.16 -8.69
N GLY A 79 -2.19 10.16 -7.82
CA GLY A 79 -3.46 9.57 -7.42
C GLY A 79 -3.54 9.44 -5.90
N PHE A 80 -4.65 9.87 -5.31
CA PHE A 80 -4.85 9.83 -3.86
C PHE A 80 -5.85 8.74 -3.47
N LEU A 81 -5.46 7.90 -2.52
CA LEU A 81 -6.28 6.90 -1.88
C LEU A 81 -6.90 7.49 -0.62
N CYS A 82 -8.22 7.35 -0.49
CA CYS A 82 -8.90 7.72 0.75
C CYS A 82 -8.81 6.60 1.79
N LYS A 83 -9.24 6.88 3.02
CA LYS A 83 -9.36 5.85 4.06
C LYS A 83 -10.57 4.97 3.75
N GLY A 84 -10.34 3.69 3.49
CA GLY A 84 -11.36 2.68 3.18
C GLY A 84 -11.98 1.98 4.40
N ASN A 85 -11.40 2.16 5.59
CA ASN A 85 -11.87 1.51 6.82
C ASN A 85 -13.10 2.22 7.42
N ASP A 86 -14.28 1.93 6.87
CA ASP A 86 -15.57 2.27 7.46
C ASP A 86 -16.59 1.17 7.15
N SER A 87 -17.45 0.83 8.11
CA SER A 87 -18.52 -0.17 7.91
C SER A 87 -19.78 0.43 7.28
N LEU A 88 -19.82 1.75 7.11
CA LEU A 88 -20.87 2.49 6.41
C LEU A 88 -20.31 3.08 5.11
N GLU A 89 -21.00 2.81 4.00
CA GLU A 89 -20.55 3.20 2.67
C GLU A 89 -20.61 4.73 2.43
N GLU A 90 -21.47 5.45 3.14
CA GLU A 90 -21.72 6.89 2.94
C GLU A 90 -20.43 7.71 3.10
N ALA A 91 -19.68 7.49 4.18
CA ALA A 91 -18.43 8.19 4.44
C ALA A 91 -17.33 7.87 3.41
N LEU A 92 -17.36 6.68 2.82
CA LEU A 92 -16.41 6.28 1.77
C LEU A 92 -16.76 6.95 0.43
N LEU A 93 -18.04 6.99 0.08
CA LEU A 93 -18.55 7.65 -1.13
C LEU A 93 -18.24 9.14 -1.14
N GLU A 94 -18.35 9.83 0.00
CA GLU A 94 -17.98 11.24 0.14
C GLU A 94 -16.51 11.49 -0.23
N GLN A 95 -15.61 10.61 0.21
CA GLN A 95 -14.18 10.74 -0.07
C GLN A 95 -13.86 10.48 -1.56
N VAL A 96 -14.48 9.46 -2.18
CA VAL A 96 -14.32 9.22 -3.62
C VAL A 96 -14.83 10.41 -4.42
N LYS A 97 -16.00 10.96 -4.04
CA LYS A 97 -16.57 12.15 -4.67
C LYS A 97 -15.67 13.40 -4.53
N ALA A 98 -14.90 13.50 -3.45
CA ALA A 98 -13.92 14.58 -3.25
C ALA A 98 -12.67 14.48 -4.14
N GLY A 99 -12.49 13.37 -4.87
CA GLY A 99 -11.41 13.21 -5.84
C GLY A 99 -10.42 12.09 -5.51
N ALA A 100 -10.67 11.25 -4.52
CA ALA A 100 -9.88 10.04 -4.32
C ALA A 100 -10.07 9.06 -5.50
N CYS A 101 -8.97 8.49 -6.00
CA CYS A 101 -8.97 7.55 -7.12
C CYS A 101 -9.03 6.08 -6.67
N GLY A 102 -9.10 5.83 -5.36
CA GLY A 102 -9.17 4.51 -4.76
C GLY A 102 -9.29 4.59 -3.24
N LEU A 103 -9.38 3.44 -2.60
CA LEU A 103 -9.50 3.31 -1.15
C LEU A 103 -8.36 2.45 -0.61
N LYS A 104 -7.83 2.79 0.56
CA LYS A 104 -6.90 1.93 1.31
C LYS A 104 -7.59 1.37 2.54
N LEU A 105 -7.65 0.04 2.63
CA LEU A 105 -7.91 -0.69 3.88
C LEU A 105 -6.58 -0.94 4.60
N HIS A 106 -6.48 -0.54 5.86
CA HIS A 106 -5.29 -0.76 6.68
C HIS A 106 -5.63 -1.28 8.08
N GLU A 107 -4.83 -2.22 8.60
CA GLU A 107 -5.11 -2.87 9.89
C GLU A 107 -5.09 -1.89 11.06
N ASP A 108 -4.22 -0.89 11.02
CA ASP A 108 -4.14 0.23 11.98
C ASP A 108 -5.45 1.04 12.08
N TRP A 109 -6.30 0.99 11.06
CA TRP A 109 -7.66 1.54 11.09
C TRP A 109 -8.76 0.47 11.26
N GLY A 110 -8.38 -0.80 11.38
CA GLY A 110 -9.24 -1.98 11.50
C GLY A 110 -9.66 -2.55 10.14
N THR A 111 -8.89 -3.50 9.60
CA THR A 111 -9.23 -4.23 8.35
C THR A 111 -10.12 -5.43 8.66
N THR A 112 -11.34 -5.15 9.11
CA THR A 112 -12.32 -6.17 9.47
C THR A 112 -13.15 -6.62 8.25
N PRO A 113 -13.79 -7.81 8.28
CA PRO A 113 -14.70 -8.25 7.22
C PRO A 113 -15.79 -7.22 6.86
N ALA A 114 -16.30 -6.46 7.84
CA ALA A 114 -17.30 -5.43 7.61
C ALA A 114 -16.74 -4.26 6.80
N THR A 115 -15.54 -3.78 7.13
CA THR A 115 -14.87 -2.71 6.39
C THR A 115 -14.45 -3.15 4.99
N ILE A 116 -13.96 -4.38 4.83
CA ILE A 116 -13.63 -4.98 3.53
C ILE A 116 -14.87 -4.96 2.63
N ASN A 117 -16.01 -5.43 3.14
CA ASN A 117 -17.24 -5.49 2.36
C ASN A 117 -17.75 -4.10 1.96
N SER A 118 -17.73 -3.14 2.88
CA SER A 118 -18.16 -1.76 2.63
C SER A 118 -17.27 -1.08 1.57
N ALA A 119 -15.95 -1.17 1.70
CA ALA A 119 -15.00 -0.58 0.74
C ALA A 119 -15.17 -1.19 -0.66
N LEU A 120 -15.31 -2.51 -0.77
CA LEU A 120 -15.50 -3.18 -2.05
C LEU A 120 -16.86 -2.86 -2.69
N ASN A 121 -17.93 -2.72 -1.91
CA ASN A 121 -19.22 -2.24 -2.43
C ASN A 121 -19.11 -0.83 -3.03
N VAL A 122 -18.34 0.05 -2.38
CA VAL A 122 -18.12 1.42 -2.86
C VAL A 122 -17.24 1.43 -4.10
N ALA A 123 -16.20 0.60 -4.14
CA ALA A 123 -15.35 0.41 -5.32
C ALA A 123 -16.17 -0.02 -6.54
N ASP A 124 -17.02 -1.04 -6.40
CA ASP A 124 -17.92 -1.50 -7.48
C ASP A 124 -18.88 -0.39 -7.97
N LYS A 125 -19.36 0.47 -7.06
CA LYS A 125 -20.27 1.58 -7.39
C LYS A 125 -19.57 2.75 -8.08
N THR A 126 -18.28 2.92 -7.85
CA THR A 126 -17.52 4.11 -8.26
C THR A 126 -16.47 3.82 -9.32
N ASP A 127 -16.28 2.55 -9.68
CA ASP A 127 -15.25 2.08 -10.60
C ASP A 127 -13.84 2.51 -10.13
N THR A 128 -13.57 2.30 -8.84
CA THR A 128 -12.28 2.61 -8.20
C THR A 128 -11.62 1.34 -7.67
N GLN A 129 -10.31 1.40 -7.40
CA GLN A 129 -9.57 0.27 -6.83
C GLN A 129 -9.59 0.31 -5.28
N VAL A 130 -9.53 -0.87 -4.66
CA VAL A 130 -9.23 -1.01 -3.22
C VAL A 130 -7.84 -1.62 -3.06
N ALA A 131 -6.96 -0.91 -2.37
CA ALA A 131 -5.72 -1.46 -1.85
C ALA A 131 -5.94 -1.98 -0.42
N ILE A 132 -5.34 -3.10 -0.06
CA ILE A 132 -5.50 -3.70 1.26
C ILE A 132 -4.17 -4.08 1.91
N HIS A 133 -4.04 -3.68 3.17
CA HIS A 133 -3.16 -4.24 4.18
C HIS A 133 -4.05 -4.99 5.17
N THR A 134 -3.94 -6.32 5.19
CA THR A 134 -4.86 -7.19 5.95
C THR A 134 -4.51 -7.25 7.45
N ASP A 135 -5.39 -7.85 8.24
CA ASP A 135 -5.25 -8.02 9.69
C ASP A 135 -4.10 -8.98 10.04
N THR A 136 -2.93 -8.46 10.39
CA THR A 136 -1.75 -9.25 10.77
C THR A 136 -2.02 -10.11 12.00
N LEU A 137 -2.79 -9.56 12.94
CA LEU A 137 -3.07 -10.17 14.23
C LEU A 137 -4.03 -11.37 14.13
N ASN A 138 -4.70 -11.53 12.98
CA ASN A 138 -5.82 -12.45 12.81
C ASN A 138 -6.93 -12.19 13.86
N GLU A 139 -7.12 -10.92 14.27
CA GLU A 139 -8.08 -10.53 15.29
C GLU A 139 -9.51 -10.83 14.87
N CYS A 140 -9.85 -10.52 13.62
CA CYS A 140 -11.18 -10.67 13.06
C CYS A 140 -11.36 -11.95 12.22
N GLY A 141 -10.37 -12.84 12.22
CA GLY A 141 -10.33 -14.06 11.43
C GLY A 141 -8.97 -14.29 10.78
N TYR A 142 -8.80 -15.45 10.15
CA TYR A 142 -7.57 -15.74 9.40
C TYR A 142 -7.69 -15.27 7.95
N VAL A 143 -6.62 -15.38 7.17
CA VAL A 143 -6.60 -14.97 5.75
C VAL A 143 -7.75 -15.60 4.93
N ASP A 144 -8.19 -16.82 5.24
CA ASP A 144 -9.34 -17.44 4.56
C ASP A 144 -10.65 -16.70 4.82
N ASP A 145 -10.80 -16.08 5.98
CA ASP A 145 -11.97 -15.28 6.33
C ASP A 145 -11.94 -13.92 5.62
N THR A 146 -10.75 -13.34 5.46
CA THR A 146 -10.53 -12.15 4.61
C THR A 146 -10.81 -12.47 3.13
N ILE A 147 -10.34 -13.61 2.61
CA ILE A 147 -10.64 -14.06 1.24
C ILE A 147 -12.16 -14.25 1.05
N LYS A 148 -12.85 -14.86 2.03
CA LYS A 148 -14.32 -14.96 2.03
C LYS A 148 -14.99 -13.59 2.03
N ALA A 149 -14.48 -12.62 2.80
CA ALA A 149 -15.03 -11.26 2.86
C ALA A 149 -14.83 -10.49 1.53
N ILE A 150 -13.72 -10.71 0.83
CA ILE A 150 -13.48 -10.18 -0.52
C ILE A 150 -14.53 -10.72 -1.51
N ALA A 151 -14.96 -11.97 -1.32
CA ALA A 151 -16.08 -12.58 -2.05
C ALA A 151 -15.90 -12.56 -3.58
N GLY A 152 -14.67 -12.78 -4.06
CA GLY A 152 -14.33 -12.83 -5.48
C GLY A 152 -14.29 -11.47 -6.19
N ARG A 153 -14.43 -10.35 -5.47
CA ARG A 153 -14.30 -9.00 -6.03
C ARG A 153 -12.84 -8.61 -6.23
N THR A 154 -12.59 -7.72 -7.19
CA THR A 154 -11.23 -7.23 -7.49
C THR A 154 -10.68 -6.46 -6.30
N ILE A 155 -9.45 -6.78 -5.88
CA ILE A 155 -8.74 -6.03 -4.84
C ILE A 155 -7.23 -6.14 -5.04
N HIS A 156 -6.52 -5.06 -4.73
CA HIS A 156 -5.06 -4.98 -4.78
C HIS A 156 -4.48 -5.27 -3.40
N THR A 157 -3.83 -6.41 -3.23
CA THR A 157 -3.12 -6.73 -1.99
C THR A 157 -1.74 -6.10 -2.02
N TYR A 158 -1.48 -5.20 -1.08
CA TYR A 158 -0.16 -4.62 -0.86
C TYR A 158 0.77 -5.60 -0.15
N HIS A 159 2.08 -5.43 -0.37
CA HIS A 159 3.19 -6.20 0.24
C HIS A 159 2.79 -7.64 0.54
N THR A 160 2.35 -8.34 -0.51
CA THR A 160 1.64 -9.62 -0.43
C THR A 160 2.43 -10.70 0.31
N GLU A 161 3.76 -10.63 0.30
CA GLU A 161 4.64 -11.52 1.08
C GLU A 161 4.41 -11.43 2.60
N GLY A 162 4.06 -10.24 3.09
CA GLY A 162 3.56 -10.01 4.44
C GLY A 162 4.52 -9.38 5.44
N ALA A 163 5.81 -9.21 5.14
CA ALA A 163 6.73 -8.47 6.03
C ALA A 163 6.26 -7.02 6.22
N GLY A 164 5.83 -6.38 5.12
CA GLY A 164 5.22 -5.06 5.12
C GLY A 164 3.85 -5.00 5.80
N GLY A 165 3.17 -6.13 6.01
CA GLY A 165 1.81 -6.16 6.55
C GLY A 165 0.93 -7.30 6.05
N GLY A 166 0.22 -7.97 6.96
CA GLY A 166 -0.85 -8.89 6.62
C GLY A 166 -0.86 -10.16 7.47
N HIS A 167 -1.94 -10.94 7.34
CA HIS A 167 -2.20 -12.15 8.12
C HIS A 167 -0.94 -13.00 8.33
N ALA A 168 -0.50 -13.11 9.58
CA ALA A 168 0.67 -13.91 9.91
C ALA A 168 0.28 -15.40 10.08
N PRO A 169 1.01 -16.36 9.49
CA PRO A 169 2.16 -16.19 8.58
C PRO A 169 1.80 -16.28 7.08
N ASP A 170 0.54 -16.47 6.72
CA ASP A 170 0.14 -17.05 5.43
C ASP A 170 -0.58 -16.09 4.47
N ILE A 171 -0.49 -14.77 4.68
CA ILE A 171 -1.06 -13.77 3.75
C ILE A 171 -0.64 -14.00 2.30
N MET A 172 0.61 -14.39 2.05
CA MET A 172 1.15 -14.59 0.70
C MET A 172 0.36 -15.60 -0.15
N LYS A 173 -0.41 -16.49 0.47
CA LYS A 173 -1.28 -17.42 -0.26
C LYS A 173 -2.35 -16.70 -1.10
N ILE A 174 -2.73 -15.49 -0.72
CA ILE A 174 -3.74 -14.68 -1.42
C ILE A 174 -3.34 -14.37 -2.87
N ALA A 175 -2.04 -14.42 -3.20
CA ALA A 175 -1.55 -14.28 -4.56
C ALA A 175 -2.05 -15.38 -5.53
N GLY A 176 -2.56 -16.51 -5.00
CA GLY A 176 -3.14 -17.59 -5.79
C GLY A 176 -4.60 -17.36 -6.22
N GLU A 177 -5.26 -16.32 -5.71
CA GLU A 177 -6.66 -16.03 -6.00
C GLU A 177 -6.81 -15.20 -7.29
N ALA A 178 -7.71 -15.59 -8.18
CA ALA A 178 -7.82 -15.02 -9.53
C ALA A 178 -8.30 -13.55 -9.57
N ASN A 179 -8.98 -13.09 -8.51
CA ASN A 179 -9.49 -11.72 -8.38
C ASN A 179 -8.52 -10.78 -7.63
N ILE A 180 -7.33 -11.27 -7.27
CA ILE A 180 -6.34 -10.50 -6.53
C ILE A 180 -5.31 -9.93 -7.50
N LEU A 181 -4.96 -8.66 -7.29
CA LEU A 181 -3.83 -8.01 -7.94
C LEU A 181 -2.71 -7.88 -6.90
N PRO A 182 -1.75 -8.84 -6.83
CA PRO A 182 -0.72 -8.82 -5.80
C PRO A 182 0.42 -7.84 -6.16
N SER A 183 0.99 -7.24 -5.12
CA SER A 183 2.21 -6.42 -5.25
C SER A 183 3.13 -6.64 -4.06
N SER A 184 4.41 -6.45 -4.30
CA SER A 184 5.42 -6.37 -3.25
C SER A 184 5.78 -4.91 -2.96
N THR A 185 6.29 -4.65 -1.77
CA THR A 185 7.08 -3.45 -1.50
C THR A 185 8.56 -3.76 -1.69
N ASN A 186 9.38 -2.74 -1.88
CA ASN A 186 10.78 -2.93 -2.26
C ASN A 186 11.77 -3.37 -1.16
N PRO A 187 11.53 -3.23 0.17
CA PRO A 187 12.59 -3.56 1.14
C PRO A 187 12.97 -5.03 1.16
N THR A 188 12.03 -5.94 0.87
CA THR A 188 12.28 -7.38 0.80
C THR A 188 12.90 -7.83 -0.53
N ARG A 189 13.17 -6.91 -1.47
CA ARG A 189 13.50 -7.21 -2.87
C ARG A 189 14.95 -6.83 -3.23
N PRO A 190 15.82 -7.80 -3.62
CA PRO A 190 15.66 -9.24 -3.46
C PRO A 190 15.98 -9.71 -2.03
N TYR A 191 15.89 -11.01 -1.78
CA TYR A 191 16.34 -11.58 -0.52
C TYR A 191 17.88 -11.54 -0.40
N THR A 192 18.40 -10.81 0.60
CA THR A 192 19.84 -10.66 0.85
C THR A 192 20.23 -11.04 2.27
N VAL A 193 21.54 -11.13 2.53
CA VAL A 193 22.09 -11.49 3.86
C VAL A 193 21.72 -10.52 4.98
N ASN A 194 21.35 -9.26 4.65
CA ASN A 194 20.98 -8.25 5.65
C ASN A 194 19.46 -8.06 5.78
N THR A 195 18.66 -8.60 4.85
CA THR A 195 17.23 -8.31 4.75
C THR A 195 16.49 -8.57 6.07
N LEU A 196 16.71 -9.72 6.70
CA LEU A 196 16.01 -10.07 7.95
C LEU A 196 16.35 -9.14 9.11
N GLN A 197 17.64 -8.83 9.29
CA GLN A 197 18.09 -8.00 10.40
C GLN A 197 17.57 -6.57 10.26
N GLU A 198 17.63 -6.01 9.06
CA GLU A 198 17.10 -4.67 8.78
C GLU A 198 15.59 -4.59 9.02
N HIS A 199 14.83 -5.61 8.61
CA HIS A 199 13.38 -5.60 8.73
C HIS A 199 12.88 -5.74 10.16
N LEU A 200 13.56 -6.54 10.99
CA LEU A 200 13.18 -6.68 12.39
C LEU A 200 13.32 -5.34 13.12
N ASP A 201 14.46 -4.65 12.96
CA ASP A 201 14.69 -3.34 13.58
C ASP A 201 13.71 -2.28 13.02
N MET A 202 13.49 -2.25 11.70
CA MET A 202 12.55 -1.35 11.05
C MET A 202 11.13 -1.54 11.59
N MET A 203 10.67 -2.78 11.70
CA MET A 203 9.34 -3.12 12.22
C MET A 203 9.16 -2.65 13.67
N MET A 204 10.17 -2.89 14.50
CA MET A 204 10.13 -2.46 15.90
C MET A 204 9.99 -0.93 16.02
N VAL A 205 10.64 -0.18 15.13
CA VAL A 205 10.54 1.28 15.07
C VAL A 205 9.19 1.74 14.51
N CYS A 206 8.76 1.21 13.35
CA CYS A 206 7.55 1.66 12.66
C CYS A 206 6.27 1.40 13.47
N HIS A 207 6.23 0.32 14.26
CA HIS A 207 5.08 -0.04 15.09
C HIS A 207 5.24 0.36 16.57
N HIS A 208 6.27 1.15 16.92
CA HIS A 208 6.54 1.59 18.29
C HIS A 208 6.63 0.44 19.32
N LEU A 209 7.16 -0.70 18.88
CA LEU A 209 7.29 -1.91 19.68
C LEU A 209 8.48 -1.81 20.64
N ASN A 210 8.40 -2.51 21.77
CA ASN A 210 9.43 -2.52 22.78
C ASN A 210 10.18 -3.86 22.80
N PRO A 211 11.51 -3.89 22.52
CA PRO A 211 12.28 -5.13 22.52
C PRO A 211 12.39 -5.79 23.91
N SER A 212 12.00 -5.09 24.96
CA SER A 212 11.92 -5.64 26.33
C SER A 212 10.59 -6.34 26.62
N VAL A 213 9.60 -6.27 25.72
CA VAL A 213 8.29 -6.91 25.84
C VAL A 213 8.26 -8.17 24.96
N PRO A 214 8.16 -9.37 25.53
CA PRO A 214 8.21 -10.62 24.75
C PRO A 214 7.12 -10.73 23.68
N GLU A 215 5.93 -10.20 23.94
CA GLU A 215 4.81 -10.20 23.02
C GLU A 215 5.09 -9.34 21.78
N ASP A 216 5.74 -8.19 21.95
CA ASP A 216 6.14 -7.29 20.88
C ASP A 216 7.21 -7.93 19.97
N VAL A 217 8.19 -8.61 20.58
CA VAL A 217 9.21 -9.37 19.84
C VAL A 217 8.56 -10.54 19.09
N SER A 218 7.67 -11.29 19.75
CA SER A 218 6.97 -12.41 19.12
C SER A 218 6.09 -11.96 17.96
N PHE A 219 5.44 -10.79 18.07
CA PHE A 219 4.69 -10.20 16.96
C PHE A 219 5.62 -9.88 15.80
N ALA A 220 6.77 -9.24 16.07
CA ALA A 220 7.72 -8.88 15.02
C ALA A 220 8.31 -10.09 14.30
N GLU A 221 8.73 -11.11 15.06
CA GLU A 221 9.23 -12.39 14.54
C GLU A 221 8.18 -13.17 13.76
N SER A 222 6.89 -13.04 14.12
CA SER A 222 5.81 -13.69 13.36
C SER A 222 5.64 -13.11 11.95
N ARG A 223 6.04 -11.84 11.75
CA ARG A 223 5.84 -11.10 10.50
C ARG A 223 7.08 -11.08 9.61
N ILE A 224 8.29 -11.02 10.18
CA ILE A 224 9.55 -11.05 9.43
C ILE A 224 10.04 -12.50 9.27
N ARG A 225 9.82 -13.09 8.09
CA ARG A 225 10.06 -14.53 7.84
C ARG A 225 10.98 -14.73 6.64
N ALA A 226 12.05 -15.49 6.82
CA ALA A 226 13.01 -15.79 5.76
C ALA A 226 12.37 -16.57 4.61
N GLU A 227 11.46 -17.48 4.96
CA GLU A 227 10.83 -18.42 4.05
C GLU A 227 9.91 -17.70 3.06
N THR A 228 9.10 -16.75 3.52
CA THR A 228 8.18 -16.00 2.65
C THR A 228 8.94 -14.95 1.84
N ILE A 229 9.93 -14.27 2.40
CA ILE A 229 10.80 -13.33 1.65
C ILE A 229 11.58 -14.05 0.53
N ALA A 230 12.11 -15.25 0.80
CA ALA A 230 12.79 -16.04 -0.22
C ALA A 230 11.82 -16.55 -1.31
N ALA A 231 10.61 -16.97 -0.91
CA ALA A 231 9.59 -17.41 -1.86
C ALA A 231 9.07 -16.25 -2.73
N GLU A 232 9.00 -15.03 -2.21
CA GLU A 232 8.62 -13.84 -2.96
C GLU A 232 9.56 -13.60 -4.16
N ASP A 233 10.87 -13.87 -4.04
CA ASP A 233 11.80 -13.81 -5.18
C ASP A 233 11.38 -14.76 -6.31
N VAL A 234 10.97 -15.98 -5.95
CA VAL A 234 10.57 -17.01 -6.91
C VAL A 234 9.17 -16.74 -7.48
N LEU A 235 8.28 -16.08 -6.74
CA LEU A 235 6.94 -15.74 -7.23
C LEU A 235 6.93 -14.55 -8.19
N HIS A 236 7.95 -13.69 -8.13
CA HIS A 236 8.14 -12.61 -9.11
C HIS A 236 8.69 -13.09 -10.46
N ASP A 237 9.48 -14.17 -10.46
CA ASP A 237 10.06 -14.79 -11.67
C ASP A 237 9.05 -15.68 -12.44
#